data_AF-A0A385MUE2-F1
#
_entry.id   AF-A0A385MUE2-F1
#
_cell.length_a   1.000
_cell.length_b   1.000
_cell.length_c   1.000
_cell.angle_alpha   90.00
_cell.angle_beta   90.00
_cell.angle_gamma   90.00
#
_symmetry.space_group_name_H-M   'P 1'
#
loop_
_entity.id
_entity.type
_entity.pdbx_description
1 polymer ?
#
loop_
_entity_poly.entity_id
_entity_poly.type
_entity_poly.pdbx_seq_one_letter_code
_entity_poly.pdbx_strand_id
1 'polypeptide(L)'
;MTEAQIKEHLQQDDDFQDRTLELLPENQAAFYWFLDVDDLWIFSEGIRVALDIRAVLADAEAIERRYTKQDYVKLRQLSRHVVATLAERYREQK
;
A
#
# COMPACT_ATOMS: atom_id res chain seq x y z
N MET A 1 -8.57 0.56 -8.15
CA MET A 1 -9.28 1.80 -7.71
C MET A 1 -8.66 3.01 -8.40
N THR A 2 -9.45 4.03 -8.74
CA THR A 2 -8.95 5.31 -9.28
C THR A 2 -8.62 6.30 -8.17
N GLU A 3 -7.83 7.34 -8.45
CA GLU A 3 -7.52 8.41 -7.48
C GLU A 3 -8.79 9.04 -6.87
N ALA A 4 -9.79 9.29 -7.70
CA ALA A 4 -11.05 9.88 -7.29
C ALA A 4 -11.79 8.99 -6.29
N GLN A 5 -11.82 7.66 -6.52
CA GLN A 5 -12.45 6.70 -5.63
C GLN A 5 -11.72 6.62 -4.28
N ILE A 6 -10.39 6.74 -4.28
CA ILE A 6 -9.57 6.72 -3.07
C ILE A 6 -9.81 7.98 -2.26
N LYS A 7 -9.84 9.15 -2.92
CA LYS A 7 -10.14 10.43 -2.27
C LYS A 7 -11.54 10.44 -1.68
N GLU A 8 -12.54 10.00 -2.44
CA GLU A 8 -13.92 9.91 -1.96
C GLU A 8 -14.04 9.00 -0.74
N HIS A 9 -13.39 7.83 -0.77
CA HIS A 9 -13.39 6.91 0.36
C HIS A 9 -12.71 7.51 1.59
N LEU A 10 -11.52 8.12 1.44
CA LEU A 10 -10.81 8.74 2.55
C LEU A 10 -11.56 9.94 3.13
N GLN A 11 -12.27 10.71 2.31
CA GLN A 11 -13.10 11.84 2.76
C GLN A 11 -14.32 11.42 3.59
N GLN A 12 -14.68 10.14 3.63
CA GLN A 12 -15.73 9.63 4.53
C GLN A 12 -15.22 9.41 5.96
N ASP A 13 -13.90 9.38 6.17
CA ASP A 13 -13.27 9.20 7.47
C ASP A 13 -13.06 10.57 8.14
N ASP A 14 -13.54 10.70 9.38
CA ASP A 14 -13.51 11.94 10.16
C ASP A 14 -12.09 12.51 10.30
N ASP A 15 -11.05 11.66 10.26
CA ASP A 15 -9.65 12.10 10.33
C ASP A 15 -9.18 12.87 9.08
N PHE A 16 -9.91 12.75 7.96
CA PHE A 16 -9.51 13.24 6.65
C PHE A 16 -10.49 14.22 6.00
N GLN A 17 -11.69 14.42 6.55
CA GLN A 17 -12.72 15.34 6.03
C GLN A 17 -12.19 16.77 5.80
N ASP A 18 -11.41 17.29 6.74
CA ASP A 18 -10.87 18.66 6.65
C ASP A 18 -9.51 18.74 5.92
N ARG A 19 -9.02 17.63 5.36
CA ARG A 19 -7.69 17.56 4.74
C ARG A 19 -7.78 17.55 3.23
N THR A 20 -6.95 18.35 2.59
CA THR A 20 -6.71 18.22 1.14
C THR A 20 -5.73 17.08 0.91
N LEU A 21 -6.22 16.00 0.30
CA LEU A 21 -5.40 14.85 -0.07
C LEU A 21 -4.90 14.99 -1.50
N GLU A 22 -3.60 14.86 -1.68
CA GLU A 22 -2.94 14.88 -2.99
C GLU A 22 -1.96 13.71 -3.10
N LEU A 23 -2.08 12.94 -4.19
CA LEU A 23 -1.10 11.92 -4.53
C LEU A 23 -0.09 12.51 -5.50
N LEU A 24 1.07 12.90 -4.96
CA LEU A 24 2.14 13.51 -5.74
C LEU A 24 2.56 12.61 -6.91
N PRO A 25 2.81 13.16 -8.12
CA PRO A 25 3.07 12.37 -9.33
C PRO A 25 4.18 11.34 -9.18
N GLU A 26 5.26 11.68 -8.47
CA GLU A 26 6.38 10.78 -8.24
C GLU A 26 6.00 9.53 -7.45
N ASN A 27 4.93 9.56 -6.65
CA ASN A 27 4.48 8.45 -5.80
C ASN A 27 3.39 7.60 -6.44
N GLN A 28 2.79 8.06 -7.54
CA GLN A 28 1.63 7.41 -8.16
C GLN A 28 1.92 5.96 -8.56
N ALA A 29 3.02 5.71 -9.27
CA ALA A 29 3.35 4.36 -9.76
C ALA A 29 3.48 3.34 -8.61
N ALA A 30 4.24 3.67 -7.57
CA ALA A 30 4.42 2.80 -6.42
C ALA A 30 3.12 2.62 -5.60
N PHE A 31 2.32 3.67 -5.48
CA PHE A 31 1.06 3.62 -4.75
C PHE A 31 0.02 2.75 -5.46
N TYR A 32 -0.18 2.91 -6.77
CA TYR A 32 -1.09 2.05 -7.52
C TYR A 32 -0.60 0.61 -7.58
N TRP A 33 0.70 0.40 -7.77
CA TRP A 33 1.26 -0.94 -7.71
C TRP A 33 1.02 -1.60 -6.33
N PHE A 34 1.17 -0.84 -5.24
CA PHE A 34 0.84 -1.33 -3.90
C PHE A 34 -0.62 -1.76 -3.76
N LEU A 35 -1.57 -1.02 -4.35
CA LEU A 35 -3.00 -1.39 -4.33
C LEU A 35 -3.31 -2.63 -5.17
N ASP A 36 -2.53 -2.87 -6.21
CA ASP A 36 -2.72 -4.01 -7.12
C ASP A 36 -2.23 -5.34 -6.52
N VAL A 37 -1.36 -5.32 -5.50
CA VAL A 37 -0.69 -6.52 -4.94
C VAL A 37 -1.19 -6.92 -3.54
N ASP A 38 -2.46 -6.60 -3.23
CA ASP A 38 -3.06 -6.84 -1.91
C ASP A 38 -3.22 -8.33 -1.54
N ASP A 39 -3.05 -9.23 -2.50
CA ASP A 39 -3.04 -10.68 -2.32
C ASP A 39 -1.64 -11.25 -2.02
N LEU A 40 -0.58 -10.47 -2.22
CA LEU A 40 0.82 -10.91 -2.06
C LEU A 40 1.40 -10.61 -0.67
N TRP A 41 0.54 -10.45 0.34
CA TRP A 41 0.96 -10.30 1.73
C TRP A 41 1.29 -11.63 2.39
N ILE A 42 2.35 -11.63 3.19
CA ILE A 42 2.68 -12.69 4.12
C ILE A 42 1.88 -12.49 5.41
N PHE A 43 1.19 -13.53 5.83
CA PHE A 43 0.40 -13.55 7.05
C PHE A 43 1.08 -14.40 8.14
N SER A 44 0.99 -13.94 9.38
CA SER A 44 1.38 -14.70 10.56
C SER A 44 0.35 -14.45 11.66
N GLU A 45 -0.10 -15.49 12.35
CA GLU A 45 -1.09 -15.38 13.44
C GLU A 45 -2.36 -14.58 13.07
N GLY A 46 -2.78 -14.66 11.80
CA GLY A 46 -3.97 -13.97 11.29
C GLY A 46 -3.76 -12.48 10.96
N ILE A 47 -2.54 -11.95 11.08
CA ILE A 47 -2.22 -10.56 10.72
C ILE A 47 -1.20 -10.50 9.58
N ARG A 48 -1.29 -9.43 8.76
CA ARG A 48 -0.30 -9.12 7.71
C ARG A 48 1.01 -8.69 8.37
N VAL A 49 2.13 -9.34 8.03
CA VAL A 49 3.43 -9.07 8.65
C VAL A 49 4.49 -8.54 7.68
N ALA A 50 4.36 -8.82 6.40
CA ALA A 50 5.25 -8.29 5.36
C ALA A 50 4.62 -8.46 3.98
N LEU A 51 4.96 -7.59 3.03
CA LEU A 51 4.65 -7.83 1.62
C LEU A 51 5.71 -8.78 1.04
N ASP A 52 5.31 -9.83 0.32
CA ASP A 52 6.25 -10.72 -0.35
C ASP A 52 6.81 -10.03 -1.60
N ILE A 53 7.89 -9.29 -1.38
CA ILE A 53 8.59 -8.55 -2.42
C ILE A 53 9.06 -9.45 -3.57
N ARG A 54 9.38 -10.73 -3.32
CA ARG A 54 9.83 -11.62 -4.39
C ARG A 54 8.65 -12.00 -5.28
N ALA A 55 7.51 -12.35 -4.68
CA ALA A 55 6.28 -12.61 -5.41
C ALA A 55 5.82 -11.37 -6.20
N VAL A 56 5.89 -10.19 -5.59
CA VAL A 56 5.54 -8.91 -6.24
C VAL A 56 6.40 -8.63 -7.47
N LEU A 57 7.71 -8.88 -7.39
CA LEU A 57 8.61 -8.68 -8.53
C LEU A 57 8.38 -9.73 -9.62
N ALA A 58 8.12 -10.99 -9.25
CA ALA A 58 7.79 -12.05 -10.20
C ALA A 58 6.46 -11.80 -10.92
N ASP A 59 5.44 -11.32 -10.20
CA ASP A 59 4.16 -10.88 -10.79
C ASP A 59 4.38 -9.73 -11.77
N ALA A 60 5.12 -8.69 -11.35
CA ALA A 60 5.43 -7.55 -12.20
C ALA A 60 6.17 -7.95 -13.48
N GLU A 61 7.08 -8.93 -13.41
CA GLU A 61 7.74 -9.52 -14.57
C GLU A 61 6.75 -10.29 -15.46
N ALA A 62 5.89 -11.12 -14.88
CA ALA A 62 4.90 -11.92 -15.60
C ALA A 62 3.87 -11.08 -16.38
N ILE A 63 3.50 -9.90 -15.86
CA ILE A 63 2.58 -8.97 -16.52
C ILE A 63 3.29 -7.85 -17.28
N GLU A 64 4.61 -7.91 -17.41
CA GLU A 64 5.45 -6.90 -18.07
C GLU A 64 5.25 -5.47 -17.54
N ARG A 65 4.95 -5.33 -16.23
CA ARG A 65 4.77 -4.02 -15.59
C ARG A 65 6.09 -3.25 -15.64
N ARG A 66 6.05 -2.01 -16.13
CA ARG A 66 7.20 -1.10 -16.09
C ARG A 66 7.32 -0.47 -14.70
N TYR A 67 8.47 -0.65 -14.06
CA TYR A 67 8.78 0.00 -12.79
C TYR A 67 10.25 0.39 -12.72
N THR A 68 10.55 1.35 -11.85
CA THR A 68 11.91 1.79 -11.55
C THR A 68 12.41 1.19 -10.24
N LYS A 69 13.73 1.29 -9.99
CA LYS A 69 14.31 0.96 -8.69
C LYS A 69 13.69 1.80 -7.55
N GLN A 70 13.25 3.02 -7.84
CA GLN A 70 12.67 3.90 -6.85
C GLN A 70 11.25 3.46 -6.46
N ASP A 71 10.48 2.93 -7.40
CA ASP A 71 9.14 2.37 -7.12
C ASP A 71 9.23 1.18 -6.17
N TYR A 72 10.23 0.32 -6.35
CA TYR A 72 10.55 -0.76 -5.41
C TYR A 72 10.83 -0.24 -4.00
N VAL A 73 11.66 0.81 -3.87
CA VAL A 73 11.98 1.39 -2.55
C VAL A 73 10.71 1.93 -1.88
N LYS A 74 9.85 2.61 -2.65
CA LYS A 74 8.58 3.15 -2.16
C LYS A 74 7.63 2.04 -1.73
N LEU A 75 7.51 0.95 -2.49
CA LEU A 75 6.73 -0.22 -2.10
C LEU A 75 7.18 -0.83 -0.78
N ARG A 76 8.49 -0.96 -0.59
CA ARG A 76 9.04 -1.46 0.67
C ARG A 76 8.74 -0.52 1.85
N GLN A 77 8.76 0.79 1.62
CA GLN A 77 8.40 1.79 2.63
C GLN A 77 6.90 1.72 2.98
N LEU A 78 6.02 1.68 1.98
CA LEU A 78 4.58 1.53 2.16
C LEU A 78 4.25 0.26 2.95
N SER A 79 4.84 -0.88 2.54
CA SER A 79 4.63 -2.16 3.23
C SER A 79 4.99 -2.08 4.71
N ARG A 80 6.16 -1.51 5.03
CA ARG A 80 6.61 -1.36 6.41
C ARG A 80 5.67 -0.48 7.24
N HIS A 81 5.19 0.61 6.68
CA HIS A 81 4.27 1.50 7.39
C HIS A 81 2.92 0.85 7.63
N VAL A 82 2.36 0.16 6.64
CA VAL A 82 1.09 -0.56 6.80
C VAL A 82 1.18 -1.61 7.91
N VAL A 83 2.24 -2.42 7.94
CA VAL A 83 2.45 -3.41 9.01
C VAL A 83 2.55 -2.74 10.38
N ALA A 84 3.30 -1.63 10.49
CA ALA A 84 3.43 -0.90 11.74
C ALA A 84 2.07 -0.35 12.24
N THR A 85 1.30 0.28 11.36
CA THR A 85 -0.04 0.83 11.69
C THR A 85 -1.04 -0.27 12.06
N LEU A 86 -1.04 -1.41 11.34
CA LEU A 86 -1.87 -2.55 11.69
C LEU A 86 -1.50 -3.15 13.05
N ALA A 87 -0.20 -3.25 13.35
CA ALA A 87 0.28 -3.73 14.64
C ALA A 87 -0.03 -2.77 15.79
N GLU A 88 0.00 -1.46 15.56
CA GLU A 88 -0.46 -0.45 16.51
C GLU A 88 -1.95 -0.61 16.82
N ARG A 89 -2.81 -0.64 15.80
CA ARG A 89 -4.26 -0.85 15.97
C ARG A 89 -4.60 -2.16 16.66
N TYR A 90 -3.89 -3.25 16.33
CA TYR A 90 -4.11 -4.54 16.99
C TYR A 90 -3.73 -4.51 18.48
N ARG A 91 -2.75 -3.69 18.88
CA ARG A 91 -2.38 -3.50 20.29
C ARG A 91 -3.40 -2.65 21.05
N GLU A 92 -4.02 -1.67 20.40
CA GLU A 92 -5.06 -0.82 21.02
C GLU A 92 -6.38 -1.57 21.29
N GLN A 93 -6.62 -2.67 20.57
CA GLN A 93 -7.84 -3.49 20.69
C GLN A 93 -7.73 -4.65 21.69
N LYS A 94 -6.54 -4.88 22.28
CA LYS A 94 -6.29 -5.90 23.31
C LYS A 94 -6.30 -5.30 24.71
#